data_AF-G1V059-F1
#
_entry.id   AF-G1V059-F1
#
_cell.length_a   1.000
_cell.length_b   1.000
_cell.length_c   1.000
_cell.angle_alpha   90.00
_cell.angle_beta   90.00
_cell.angle_gamma   90.00
#
_symmetry.space_group_name_H-M   'P 1'
#
loop_
_entity.id
_entity.type
_entity.pdbx_description
1 polymer ?
#
loop_
_entity_poly.entity_id
_entity_poly.type
_entity_poly.pdbx_seq_one_letter_code
_entity_poly.pdbx_strand_id
1 'polypeptide(L)' 'MRLMRPGSFFDGEMSPDVAGGVAILFVLTRFAEHSPTFTEKYRQIYEYIGSHPETQKIHPAID' A
#
# COMPACT_ATOMS: atom_id res chain seq x y z
N MET A 1 0.95 -5.46 -13.39
CA MET A 1 -0.24 -6.14 -12.82
C MET A 1 -1.37 -5.13 -12.74
N ARG A 2 -2.60 -5.49 -13.10
CA ARG A 2 -3.77 -4.61 -12.90
C ARG A 2 -4.30 -4.80 -11.49
N LEU A 3 -4.38 -3.71 -10.73
CA LEU A 3 -4.93 -3.71 -9.38
C LEU A 3 -6.27 -2.98 -9.40
N MET A 4 -7.31 -3.63 -8.89
CA MET A 4 -8.62 -3.03 -8.63
C MET A 4 -8.95 -3.25 -7.16
N ARG A 5 -9.15 -2.17 -6.41
CA ARG A 5 -9.61 -2.24 -5.01
C ARG A 5 -11.12 -1.95 -4.98
N PRO A 6 -11.96 -2.90 -4.58
CA PRO A 6 -13.40 -2.65 -4.43
C PRO A 6 -13.62 -1.52 -3.41
N GLY A 7 -14.22 -0.41 -3.85
CA GLY A 7 -14.49 0.76 -3.00
C GLY A 7 -13.39 1.83 -2.98
N SER A 8 -12.29 1.69 -3.73
CA SER A 8 -11.39 2.82 -4.04
C SER A 8 -11.40 3.13 -5.53
N PHE A 9 -11.02 4.36 -5.90
CA PHE A 9 -10.96 4.82 -7.29
C PHE A 9 -9.72 4.31 -8.05
N PHE A 10 -8.94 3.39 -7.46
CA PHE A 10 -7.73 2.89 -8.10
C PHE A 10 -8.03 1.71 -9.02
N ASP A 11 -8.07 2.00 -10.32
CA ASP A 11 -7.99 1.04 -11.41
C ASP A 11 -6.79 1.42 -12.28
N GLY A 12 -5.67 0.71 -12.09
CA GLY A 12 -4.42 1.05 -12.73
C GLY A 12 -3.43 -0.10 -12.81
N GLU A 13 -2.51 0.01 -13.77
CA GLU A 13 -1.36 -0.88 -13.85
C GLU A 13 -0.24 -0.41 -12.91
N MET A 14 0.21 -1.33 -12.05
CA MET A 14 1.35 -1.16 -11.16
C MET A 14 2.36 -2.29 -11.37
N SER A 15 3.63 -2.03 -11.05
CA SER A 15 4.62 -3.09 -10.93
C SER A 15 4.22 -4.10 -9.84
N PRO A 16 4.65 -5.37 -9.93
CA PRO A 16 4.39 -6.36 -8.89
C PRO A 16 4.88 -5.94 -7.50
N ASP A 17 6.01 -5.21 -7.42
CA ASP A 17 6.59 -4.74 -6.17
C ASP A 17 5.69 -3.69 -5.48
N VAL A 18 5.19 -2.73 -6.26
CA VAL A 18 4.28 -1.68 -5.78
C VAL A 18 2.94 -2.28 -5.38
N ALA A 19 2.42 -3.20 -6.20
CA ALA A 19 1.20 -3.94 -5.92
C ALA A 19 1.28 -4.72 -4.60
N GLY A 20 2.40 -5.42 -4.37
CA GLY A 20 2.66 -6.15 -3.14
C GLY A 20 2.73 -5.24 -1.92
N GLY A 21 3.43 -4.10 -2.04
CA GLY A 21 3.51 -3.13 -0.95
C GLY A 21 2.16 -2.51 -0.57
N VAL A 22 1.33 -2.14 -1.56
CA VAL A 22 -0.04 -1.64 -1.31
C VAL A 22 -0.90 -2.71 -0.61
N ALA A 23 -0.82 -3.97 -1.03
CA ALA A 23 -1.54 -5.06 -0.39
C ALA A 23 -1.09 -5.26 1.08
N ILE A 24 0.21 -5.17 1.35
CA ILE A 24 0.76 -5.26 2.71
C ILE A 24 0.29 -4.10 3.58
N LEU A 25 0.29 -2.86 3.06
CA LEU A 25 -0.23 -1.70 3.80
C LEU A 25 -1.69 -1.89 4.21
N PHE A 26 -2.53 -2.39 3.29
CA PHE A 26 -3.94 -2.64 3.58
C PHE A 26 -4.12 -3.65 4.72
N VAL A 27 -3.36 -4.75 4.70
CA VAL A 27 -3.37 -5.74 5.79
C VAL A 27 -2.90 -5.10 7.09
N LEU A 28 -1.79 -4.37 7.08
CA LEU A 28 -1.23 -3.76 8.28
C LEU A 28 -2.18 -2.75 8.93
N THR A 29 -2.94 -1.96 8.15
CA THR A 29 -3.95 -1.05 8.70
C THR A 29 -5.02 -1.79 9.51
N ARG A 30 -5.42 -3.00 9.09
CA ARG A 30 -6.42 -3.82 9.82
C ARG A 30 -5.89 -4.38 11.13
N PHE A 31 -4.57 -4.51 11.26
CA PHE A 31 -3.90 -5.05 12.44
C PHE A 31 -3.19 -3.98 13.28
N ALA A 32 -3.17 -2.72 12.85
CA ALA A 32 -2.48 -1.62 13.55
C ALA A 32 -2.97 -1.44 15.00
N GLU A 33 -4.25 -1.67 15.27
CA GLU A 33 -4.83 -1.61 16.61
C GLU A 33 -4.41 -2.78 17.52
N HIS A 34 -3.92 -3.88 16.95
CA HIS A 34 -3.57 -5.10 17.70
C HIS A 34 -2.14 -5.03 18.27
N SER A 35 -1.24 -4.28 17.65
CA SER A 35 0.13 -4.11 18.15
C SER A 35 0.82 -2.88 17.55
N PRO A 36 1.55 -2.09 18.37
CA PRO A 36 2.35 -0.98 17.87
C PRO A 36 3.44 -1.40 16.87
N THR A 37 3.85 -2.68 16.87
CA THR A 37 4.80 -3.22 15.89
C THR A 37 4.25 -3.14 14.46
N PHE A 38 2.94 -3.29 14.27
CA PHE A 38 2.32 -3.21 12.94
C PHE A 38 2.26 -1.79 12.42
N THR A 39 2.10 -0.79 13.30
CA THR A 39 2.21 0.62 12.95
C THR A 39 3.61 0.98 12.47
N GLU A 40 4.65 0.49 13.14
CA GLU A 40 6.04 0.71 12.69
C GLU A 40 6.31 -0.01 11.36
N LYS A 41 5.79 -1.22 11.17
CA LYS A 41 5.88 -1.93 9.87
C LYS A 41 5.12 -1.22 8.77
N TYR A 42 3.98 -0.62 9.07
CA TYR A 42 3.23 0.19 8.12
C TYR A 42 4.07 1.37 7.63
N ARG A 43 4.72 2.10 8.55
CA ARG A 43 5.60 3.22 8.21
C ARG A 43 6.77 2.79 7.31
N GLN A 44 7.44 1.68 7.66
CA GLN A 44 8.57 1.16 6.89
C GLN A 44 8.17 0.78 5.45
N ILE A 45 7.03 0.10 5.28
CA ILE A 45 6.55 -0.28 3.96
C ILE A 45 6.07 0.95 3.18
N TYR A 46 5.42 1.90 3.84
CA TYR A 46 4.97 3.15 3.23
C TYR A 46 6.13 3.97 2.68
N GLU A 47 7.23 4.09 3.42
CA GLU A 47 8.45 4.77 2.98
C GLU A 47 9.16 4.04 1.83
N TYR A 48 9.21 2.70 1.90
CA TYR A 48 9.77 1.87 0.85
C TYR A 48 9.05 2.07 -0.48
N ILE A 49 7.71 1.97 -0.49
CA ILE A 49 6.93 2.18 -1.70
C ILE A 49 6.90 3.65 -2.12
N GLY A 50 6.92 4.59 -1.16
CA GLY A 50 6.97 6.03 -1.43
C GLY A 50 8.26 6.49 -2.11
N SER A 51 9.32 5.69 -2.03
CA SER A 51 10.58 5.90 -2.75
C SER A 51 10.58 5.29 -4.16
N HIS A 52 9.51 4.60 -4.56
CA HIS A 52 9.41 3.94 -5.86
C HIS A 52 9.10 4.96 -6.97
N PRO A 53 9.63 4.78 -8.21
CA PRO A 53 9.26 5.63 -9.35
C PRO A 53 7.76 5.72 -9.66
N GLU A 54 6.96 4.81 -9.10
CA GLU A 54 5.50 4.75 -9.30
C GLU A 54 4.69 5.34 -8.13
N THR A 55 5.32 6.07 -7.21
CA THR A 55 4.67 6.69 -6.03
C THR A 55 3.42 7.50 -6.34
N GLN A 56 3.36 8.15 -7.51
CA GLN A 56 2.18 8.89 -7.95
C GLN A 56 0.92 8.01 -8.08
N LYS A 57 1.09 6.70 -8.31
CA LYS A 57 -0.01 5.72 -8.37
C LYS A 57 -0.37 5.17 -6.99
N ILE A 58 0.51 5.32 -6.00
CA ILE A 58 0.37 4.68 -4.68
C ILE A 58 -0.65 5.43 -3.82
N HIS A 59 -0.55 6.76 -3.75
CA HIS A 59 -1.47 7.59 -2.97
C HIS A 59 -2.96 7.30 -3.25
N PRO A 60 -3.45 7.28 -4.51
CA PRO A 60 -4.84 6.96 -4.79
C PRO A 60 -5.22 5.49 -4.53
N ALA A 61 -4.26 4.58 -4.40
CA ALA A 61 -4.52 3.17 -4.10
C ALA A 61 -4.72 2.90 -2.60
N ILE A 62 -4.12 3.74 -1.75
CA ILE A 62 -4.15 3.60 -0.29
C ILE A 62 -5.16 4.54 0.40
N ASP A 63 -5.53 5.67 -0.23
CA ASP A 63 -6.71 6.47 0.15
C ASP A 63 -7.99 5.60 0.08
#